data_AF-A0A971S524-F1
#
_entry.id   AF-A0A971S524-F1
#
_cell.length_a   1.000
_cell.length_b   1.000
_cell.length_c   1.000
_cell.angle_alpha   90.00
_cell.angle_beta   90.00
_cell.angle_gamma   90.00
#
_symmetry.space_group_name_H-M   'P 1'
#
loop_
_entity.id
_entity.type
_entity.pdbx_description
1 polymer ?
#
loop_
_entity_poly.entity_id
_entity_poly.type
_entity_poly.pdbx_seq_one_letter_code
_entity_poly.pdbx_strand_id
1 'polypeptide(L)'
;MEELKILSPGQRLRKLRKKLGLTQAELASNNISKNYISMFENGKRPISMINATYLADTINNKAKEKNIDINITPSYFIKTERDIAKELCDKSLERVSNNNKLNKYNKYRELYKAIYLAEKYAFTDLLAKSLKLKGKVLYKNGLYFCAITHLQKSLLYYFKEGDNKGVYNSYVAIGKSYFMDQNYHMAIVYFNLASKYGNEDNMLYFKALCYYKKEQYEVAKGLIDKIIFKDERVLELEKKISNII
;
A
#
# COMPACT_ATOMS: atom_id res chain seq x y z
N MET A 1 17.13 4.27 -10.80
CA MET A 1 17.15 3.91 -9.36
C MET A 1 17.63 5.05 -8.44
N GLU A 2 18.37 6.05 -8.94
CA GLU A 2 18.71 7.25 -8.15
C GLU A 2 17.50 8.07 -7.69
N GLU A 3 16.37 8.01 -8.42
CA GLU A 3 15.11 8.71 -8.07
C GLU A 3 14.50 8.31 -6.71
N LEU A 4 14.95 7.21 -6.08
CA LEU A 4 14.41 6.72 -4.80
C LEU A 4 15.39 6.90 -3.62
N LYS A 5 16.46 7.68 -3.79
CA LYS A 5 17.40 7.99 -2.71
C LYS A 5 16.76 8.97 -1.72
N ILE A 6 16.41 8.46 -0.54
CA ILE A 6 15.93 9.26 0.59
C ILE A 6 17.16 9.80 1.34
N LEU A 7 17.22 11.12 1.50
CA LEU A 7 18.31 11.78 2.21
C LEU A 7 18.06 11.74 3.72
N SER A 8 19.14 11.56 4.48
CA SER A 8 19.10 11.70 5.94
C SER A 8 18.74 13.14 6.35
N PRO A 9 18.29 13.38 7.59
CA PRO A 9 18.05 14.73 8.08
C PRO A 9 19.23 15.70 7.87
N GLY A 10 20.44 15.26 8.20
CA GLY A 10 21.67 16.03 8.00
C GLY A 10 21.98 16.32 6.52
N GLN A 11 21.81 15.31 5.66
CA GLN A 11 22.01 15.48 4.22
C GLN A 11 20.99 16.44 3.60
N ARG A 12 19.74 16.42 4.09
CA ARG A 12 18.70 17.38 3.69
C ARG A 12 19.07 18.80 4.08
N LEU A 13 19.53 19.02 5.32
CA LEU A 13 20.04 20.32 5.73
C LEU A 13 21.18 20.78 4.82
N ARG A 14 22.18 19.91 4.59
CA ARG A 14 23.33 20.22 3.73
C ARG A 14 22.91 20.59 2.31
N LYS A 15 21.96 19.86 1.73
CA LYS A 15 21.41 20.15 0.40
C LYS A 15 20.72 21.52 0.37
N LEU A 16 19.90 21.81 1.38
CA LEU A 16 19.15 23.06 1.46
C LEU A 16 20.07 24.27 1.68
N ARG A 17 21.03 24.14 2.60
CA ARG A 17 22.07 25.13 2.87
C ARG A 17 22.85 25.47 1.61
N LYS A 18 23.31 24.45 0.86
CA LYS A 18 24.01 24.67 -0.41
C LYS A 18 23.11 25.31 -1.47
N LYS A 19 21.83 24.92 -1.57
CA LYS A 19 20.86 25.55 -2.47
C LYS A 19 20.68 27.05 -2.18
N LEU A 20 20.77 27.44 -0.92
CA LEU A 20 20.69 28.84 -0.48
C LEU A 20 22.04 29.58 -0.54
N GLY A 21 23.14 28.90 -0.88
CA GLY A 21 24.49 29.48 -0.88
C GLY A 21 25.02 29.82 0.51
N LEU A 22 24.55 29.14 1.56
CA LEU A 22 24.91 29.44 2.95
C LEU A 22 26.11 28.60 3.43
N THR A 23 26.89 29.16 4.33
CA THR A 23 27.93 28.51 5.11
C THR A 23 27.34 27.86 6.37
N GLN A 24 28.07 26.94 7.00
CA GLN A 24 27.65 26.38 8.29
C GLN A 24 27.67 27.41 9.42
N ALA A 25 28.47 28.47 9.28
CA ALA A 25 28.53 29.56 10.26
C ALA A 25 27.28 30.45 10.19
N GLU A 26 26.75 30.70 9.00
CA GLU A 26 25.52 31.49 8.81
C GLU A 26 24.24 30.77 9.29
N LEU A 27 24.30 29.47 9.51
CA LEU A 27 23.23 28.71 10.17
C LEU A 27 23.41 28.61 11.69
N ALA A 28 24.59 28.97 12.21
CA ALA A 28 24.90 28.90 13.63
C ALA A 28 24.20 30.01 14.41
N SER A 29 24.02 29.79 15.70
CA SER A 29 23.35 30.71 16.63
C SER A 29 23.85 30.50 18.06
N ASN A 30 23.34 31.30 19.00
CA ASN A 30 23.67 31.16 20.42
C ASN A 30 23.41 29.75 20.96
N ASN A 31 22.40 29.05 20.41
CA ASN A 31 22.02 27.70 20.85
C ASN A 31 22.58 26.58 19.95
N ILE A 32 23.11 26.91 18.77
CA ILE A 32 23.60 25.93 17.79
C ILE A 32 24.95 26.38 17.23
N SER A 33 26.03 25.71 17.63
CA SER A 33 27.37 26.03 17.12
C SER A 33 27.57 25.56 15.66
N LYS A 34 28.51 26.20 14.95
CA LYS A 34 28.99 25.73 13.63
C LYS A 34 29.40 24.25 13.66
N ASN A 35 30.08 23.82 14.74
CA ASN A 35 30.49 22.43 14.91
C ASN A 35 29.28 21.51 15.05
N TYR A 36 28.24 21.92 15.79
CA TYR A 36 26.99 21.17 15.88
C TYR A 36 26.36 20.96 14.50
N ILE A 37 26.26 22.01 13.68
CA ILE A 37 25.71 21.92 12.31
C ILE A 37 26.54 20.96 11.46
N SER A 38 27.86 21.03 11.52
CA SER A 38 28.74 20.09 10.82
C SER A 38 28.51 18.64 11.27
N MET A 39 28.43 18.39 12.58
CA MET A 39 28.15 17.06 13.10
C MET A 39 26.77 16.55 12.66
N PHE A 40 25.74 17.39 12.70
CA PHE A 40 24.39 17.05 12.26
C PHE A 40 24.34 16.75 10.75
N GLU A 41 24.92 17.61 9.90
CA GLU A 41 24.98 17.41 8.45
C GLU A 41 25.63 16.09 8.04
N ASN A 42 26.60 15.62 8.85
CA ASN A 42 27.31 14.37 8.64
C ASN A 42 26.69 13.18 9.41
N GLY A 43 25.53 13.35 10.04
CA GLY A 43 24.81 12.29 10.75
C GLY A 43 25.46 11.85 12.07
N LYS A 44 26.46 12.59 12.57
CA LYS A 44 27.19 12.27 13.81
C LYS A 44 26.48 12.70 15.08
N ARG A 45 25.47 13.58 14.99
CA ARG A 45 24.70 14.06 16.14
C ARG A 45 23.22 14.22 15.76
N PRO A 46 22.27 13.71 16.57
CA PRO A 46 20.85 13.94 16.34
C PRO A 46 20.46 15.38 16.72
N ILE A 47 19.28 15.81 16.24
CA ILE A 47 18.73 17.13 16.52
C ILE A 47 17.53 17.05 17.47
N SER A 48 17.43 18.00 18.40
CA SER A 48 16.26 18.17 19.26
C SER A 48 15.15 18.93 18.53
N MET A 49 13.90 18.80 19.00
CA MET A 49 12.78 19.60 18.49
C MET A 49 13.09 21.11 18.50
N ILE A 50 13.65 21.62 19.60
CA ILE A 50 13.98 23.04 19.78
C ILE A 50 14.98 23.51 18.71
N ASN A 51 16.06 22.75 18.50
CA ASN A 51 17.08 23.09 17.52
C ASN A 51 16.57 22.94 16.07
N ALA A 52 15.68 21.98 15.82
CA ALA A 52 15.05 21.80 14.53
C ALA A 52 14.10 22.96 14.18
N THR A 53 13.36 23.49 15.18
CA THR A 53 12.53 24.68 15.01
C THR A 53 13.38 25.88 14.64
N TYR A 54 14.44 26.11 15.41
CA TYR A 54 15.38 27.20 15.12
C TYR A 54 15.96 27.12 13.69
N LEU A 55 16.42 25.94 13.25
CA LEU A 55 16.96 25.77 11.91
C LEU A 55 15.89 25.98 10.82
N ALA A 56 14.66 25.54 11.04
CA ALA A 56 13.57 25.75 10.09
C ALA A 56 13.27 27.23 9.91
N ASP A 57 13.15 27.98 11.02
CA ASP A 57 12.90 29.42 10.98
C ASP A 57 14.05 30.18 10.32
N THR A 58 15.29 29.85 10.68
CA THR A 58 16.49 30.46 10.09
C THR A 58 16.54 30.25 8.58
N ILE A 59 16.27 29.03 8.12
CA ILE A 59 16.27 28.71 6.68
C ILE A 59 15.13 29.41 5.96
N ASN A 60 13.92 29.41 6.52
CA ASN A 60 12.77 30.06 5.92
C ASN A 60 13.01 31.57 5.79
N ASN A 61 13.61 32.20 6.79
CA ASN A 61 13.98 33.62 6.75
C ASN A 61 15.05 33.89 5.68
N LYS A 62 16.12 33.08 5.64
CA LYS A 62 17.18 33.21 4.62
C LYS A 62 16.67 32.94 3.20
N ALA A 63 15.70 32.05 3.04
CA ALA A 63 15.04 31.79 1.77
C ALA A 63 14.21 33.00 1.31
N LYS A 64 13.43 33.60 2.23
CA LYS A 64 12.69 34.84 1.97
C LYS A 64 13.60 36.01 1.59
N GLU A 65 14.70 36.23 2.33
CA GLU A 65 15.71 37.25 2.01
C GLU A 65 16.28 37.11 0.59
N LYS A 66 16.39 35.87 0.09
CA LYS A 66 16.90 35.54 -1.24
C LYS A 66 15.80 35.39 -2.31
N ASN A 67 14.54 35.68 -1.98
CA ASN A 67 13.37 35.47 -2.86
C ASN A 67 13.26 34.03 -3.40
N ILE A 68 13.63 33.04 -2.58
CA ILE A 68 13.52 31.62 -2.91
C ILE A 68 12.29 31.05 -2.20
N ASP A 69 11.37 30.45 -2.96
CA ASP A 69 10.20 29.77 -2.41
C ASP A 69 10.57 28.46 -1.71
N ILE A 70 10.93 28.57 -0.44
CA ILE A 70 11.17 27.48 0.49
C ILE A 70 10.43 27.81 1.77
N ASN A 71 9.54 26.90 2.18
CA ASN A 71 8.92 26.92 3.49
C ASN A 71 8.94 25.50 4.06
N ILE A 72 9.71 25.31 5.13
CA ILE A 72 9.88 24.01 5.79
C ILE A 72 9.43 24.08 7.24
N THR A 73 9.01 22.94 7.77
CA THR A 73 8.64 22.75 9.17
C THR A 73 9.77 22.05 9.93
N PRO A 74 9.78 22.12 11.28
CA PRO A 74 10.80 21.44 12.10
C PRO A 74 10.89 19.93 11.81
N SER A 75 9.75 19.30 11.51
CA SER A 75 9.66 17.88 11.14
C SER A 75 10.53 17.49 9.93
N TYR A 76 10.89 18.45 9.07
CA TYR A 76 11.81 18.23 7.96
C TYR A 76 13.21 17.82 8.43
N PHE A 77 13.63 18.20 9.65
CA PHE A 77 14.94 17.82 10.22
C PHE A 77 14.88 16.66 11.19
N ILE A 78 13.68 16.14 11.47
CA ILE A 78 13.48 15.13 12.51
C ILE A 78 13.07 13.81 11.90
N LYS A 79 12.20 13.83 10.90
CA LYS A 79 11.77 12.63 10.18
C LYS A 79 12.97 11.84 9.70
N THR A 80 13.11 10.60 10.12
CA THR A 80 14.16 9.72 9.64
C THR A 80 13.91 9.34 8.18
N GLU A 81 14.90 8.73 7.54
CA GLU A 81 14.72 8.12 6.23
C GLU A 81 13.57 7.09 6.23
N ARG A 82 13.40 6.37 7.34
CA ARG A 82 12.31 5.41 7.55
C ARG A 82 10.96 6.11 7.56
N ASP A 83 10.81 7.24 8.26
CA ASP A 83 9.55 7.99 8.30
C ASP A 83 9.16 8.51 6.91
N ILE A 84 10.12 9.06 6.18
CA ILE A 84 9.91 9.55 4.82
C ILE A 84 9.54 8.39 3.88
N ALA A 85 10.23 7.25 4.00
CA ALA A 85 9.93 6.06 3.21
C ALA A 85 8.49 5.59 3.43
N LYS A 86 8.05 5.57 4.69
CA LYS A 86 6.68 5.22 5.07
C LYS A 86 5.66 6.16 4.44
N GLU A 87 5.84 7.47 4.58
CA GLU A 87 4.95 8.46 3.96
C GLU A 87 4.91 8.37 2.44
N LEU A 88 6.05 8.09 1.80
CA LEU A 88 6.10 7.88 0.35
C LEU A 88 5.36 6.61 -0.08
N CYS A 89 5.48 5.51 0.68
CA CYS A 89 4.69 4.30 0.45
C CYS A 89 3.19 4.62 0.53
N ASP A 90 2.74 5.21 1.63
CA ASP A 90 1.32 5.51 1.86
C ASP A 90 0.74 6.39 0.76
N LYS A 91 1.44 7.48 0.40
CA LYS A 91 1.05 8.35 -0.71
C LYS A 91 0.97 7.62 -2.04
N SER A 92 1.90 6.70 -2.31
CA SER A 92 1.89 5.91 -3.55
C SER A 92 0.68 4.97 -3.59
N LEU A 93 0.32 4.36 -2.46
CA LEU A 93 -0.85 3.48 -2.35
C LEU A 93 -2.17 4.24 -2.45
N GLU A 94 -2.27 5.42 -1.83
CA GLU A 94 -3.44 6.29 -1.91
C GLU A 94 -3.69 6.75 -3.35
N ARG A 95 -2.63 7.16 -4.07
CA ARG A 95 -2.72 7.56 -5.49
C ARG A 95 -3.31 6.45 -6.35
N VAL A 96 -2.89 5.21 -6.12
CA VAL A 96 -3.39 4.05 -6.89
C VAL A 96 -4.82 3.68 -6.49
N SER A 97 -5.17 3.82 -5.21
CA SER A 97 -6.49 3.45 -4.67
C SER A 97 -7.59 4.46 -5.03
N ASN A 98 -7.28 5.76 -4.95
CA ASN A 98 -8.27 6.83 -5.08
C ASN A 98 -8.41 7.38 -6.50
N ASN A 99 -7.36 7.28 -7.34
CA ASN A 99 -7.38 7.88 -8.66
C ASN A 99 -7.71 6.87 -9.77
N ASN A 100 -9.01 6.71 -10.06
CA ASN A 100 -9.46 5.85 -11.15
C ASN A 100 -8.96 6.31 -12.54
N LYS A 101 -8.65 7.61 -12.71
CA LYS A 101 -8.14 8.19 -13.97
C LYS A 101 -6.65 7.94 -14.21
N LEU A 102 -5.92 7.41 -13.23
CA LEU A 102 -4.50 7.09 -13.40
C LEU A 102 -4.34 6.00 -14.47
N ASN A 103 -3.53 6.27 -15.50
CA ASN A 103 -3.26 5.28 -16.54
C ASN A 103 -2.52 4.05 -15.99
N LYS A 104 -2.54 2.96 -16.75
CA LYS A 104 -1.95 1.67 -16.38
C LYS A 104 -0.46 1.80 -15.99
N TYR A 105 0.32 2.53 -16.78
CA TYR A 105 1.76 2.73 -16.55
C TYR A 105 2.05 3.40 -15.19
N ASN A 106 1.37 4.51 -14.92
CA ASN A 106 1.55 5.27 -13.68
C ASN A 106 1.11 4.46 -12.45
N LYS A 107 0.04 3.65 -12.55
CA LYS A 107 -0.37 2.75 -11.45
C LYS A 107 0.73 1.76 -11.12
N TYR A 108 1.35 1.14 -12.13
CA TYR A 108 2.46 0.23 -11.88
C TYR A 108 3.68 0.95 -11.31
N ARG A 109 4.05 2.12 -11.83
CA ARG A 109 5.18 2.90 -11.30
C ARG A 109 5.04 3.18 -9.80
N GLU A 110 3.88 3.66 -9.37
CA GLU A 110 3.60 3.92 -7.95
C GLU A 110 3.60 2.63 -7.11
N LEU A 111 3.05 1.53 -7.62
CA LEU A 111 3.09 0.23 -6.94
C LEU A 111 4.50 -0.33 -6.78
N TYR A 112 5.33 -0.25 -7.84
CA TYR A 112 6.73 -0.69 -7.77
C TYR A 112 7.52 0.13 -6.77
N LYS A 113 7.29 1.45 -6.73
CA LYS A 113 7.87 2.34 -5.73
C LYS A 113 7.46 1.95 -4.31
N ALA A 114 6.17 1.72 -4.06
CA ALA A 114 5.67 1.33 -2.74
C ALA A 114 6.25 -0.02 -2.28
N ILE A 115 6.27 -1.03 -3.15
CA ILE A 115 6.83 -2.36 -2.85
C ILE A 115 8.32 -2.24 -2.53
N TYR A 116 9.09 -1.55 -3.38
CA TYR A 116 10.53 -1.39 -3.17
C TYR A 116 10.86 -0.71 -1.83
N LEU A 117 10.15 0.37 -1.51
CA LEU A 117 10.36 1.09 -0.24
C LEU A 117 9.92 0.23 0.96
N ALA A 118 8.80 -0.48 0.86
CA ALA A 118 8.33 -1.37 1.91
C ALA A 118 9.31 -2.54 2.18
N GLU A 119 9.88 -3.14 1.13
CA GLU A 119 10.91 -4.18 1.27
C GLU A 119 12.20 -3.62 1.86
N LYS A 120 12.71 -2.51 1.30
CA LYS A 120 13.99 -1.90 1.72
C LYS A 120 14.00 -1.48 3.19
N TYR A 121 12.88 -0.97 3.70
CA TYR A 121 12.75 -0.50 5.08
C TYR A 121 12.01 -1.48 6.00
N ALA A 122 11.74 -2.71 5.51
CA ALA A 122 11.07 -3.77 6.24
C ALA A 122 9.70 -3.38 6.85
N PHE A 123 8.87 -2.68 6.06
CA PHE A 123 7.47 -2.39 6.41
C PHE A 123 6.57 -3.56 5.96
N THR A 124 6.43 -4.57 6.82
CA THR A 124 5.65 -5.79 6.52
C THR A 124 4.19 -5.50 6.21
N ASP A 125 3.54 -4.62 6.99
CA ASP A 125 2.15 -4.24 6.80
C ASP A 125 1.93 -3.50 5.46
N LEU A 126 2.82 -2.56 5.12
CA LEU A 126 2.76 -1.83 3.85
C LEU A 126 3.10 -2.71 2.67
N LEU A 127 4.02 -3.67 2.82
CA LEU A 127 4.34 -4.64 1.78
C LEU A 127 3.12 -5.51 1.48
N ALA A 128 2.44 -6.02 2.52
CA ALA A 128 1.20 -6.77 2.38
C ALA A 128 0.13 -5.96 1.63
N LYS A 129 -0.12 -4.71 2.03
CA LYS A 129 -1.07 -3.80 1.38
C LYS A 129 -0.70 -3.52 -0.08
N SER A 130 0.58 -3.25 -0.36
CA SER A 130 1.09 -2.96 -1.70
C SER A 130 0.93 -4.13 -2.66
N LEU A 131 1.31 -5.34 -2.21
CA LEU A 131 1.16 -6.57 -2.98
C LEU A 131 -0.31 -6.89 -3.25
N LYS A 132 -1.19 -6.72 -2.25
CA LYS A 132 -2.64 -6.90 -2.42
C LYS A 132 -3.18 -5.95 -3.49
N LEU A 133 -2.82 -4.67 -3.41
CA LEU A 133 -3.29 -3.66 -4.34
C LEU A 133 -2.79 -3.93 -5.75
N LYS A 134 -1.53 -4.34 -5.91
CA LYS A 134 -0.98 -4.78 -7.20
C LYS A 134 -1.74 -5.99 -7.76
N GLY A 135 -2.05 -6.97 -6.93
CA GLY A 135 -2.90 -8.11 -7.31
C GLY A 135 -4.27 -7.67 -7.82
N LYS A 136 -4.94 -6.74 -7.11
CA LYS A 136 -6.23 -6.18 -7.55
C LYS A 136 -6.13 -5.42 -8.89
N VAL A 137 -5.07 -4.67 -9.11
CA VAL A 137 -4.84 -3.97 -10.39
C VAL A 137 -4.62 -4.97 -11.52
N LEU A 138 -3.83 -6.02 -11.29
CA LEU A 138 -3.60 -7.09 -12.26
C LEU A 138 -4.90 -7.83 -12.60
N TYR A 139 -5.73 -8.15 -11.59
CA TYR A 139 -7.04 -8.76 -11.78
C TYR A 139 -7.94 -7.91 -12.68
N LYS A 140 -8.03 -6.61 -12.41
CA LYS A 140 -8.83 -5.68 -13.24
C LYS A 140 -8.34 -5.59 -14.69
N ASN A 141 -7.06 -5.89 -14.92
CA ASN A 141 -6.45 -5.90 -16.25
C ASN A 141 -6.54 -7.28 -16.94
N GLY A 142 -7.26 -8.25 -16.37
CA GLY A 142 -7.40 -9.60 -16.91
C GLY A 142 -6.18 -10.52 -16.70
N LEU A 143 -5.16 -10.06 -15.97
CA LEU A 143 -3.93 -10.81 -15.73
C LEU A 143 -4.06 -11.67 -14.46
N TYR A 144 -4.97 -12.65 -14.50
CA TYR A 144 -5.40 -13.40 -13.30
C TYR A 144 -4.28 -14.22 -12.68
N PHE A 145 -3.48 -14.94 -13.47
CA PHE A 145 -2.33 -15.69 -12.96
C PHE A 145 -1.36 -14.78 -12.17
N CYS A 146 -0.97 -13.64 -12.76
CA CYS A 146 -0.10 -12.69 -12.09
C CYS A 146 -0.76 -12.05 -10.85
N ALA A 147 -2.08 -11.83 -10.89
CA ALA A 147 -2.84 -11.34 -9.76
C ALA A 147 -2.77 -12.32 -8.58
N ILE A 148 -3.00 -13.60 -8.84
CA ILE A 148 -2.93 -14.69 -7.86
C ILE A 148 -1.55 -14.71 -7.20
N THR A 149 -0.45 -14.67 -7.97
CA THR A 149 0.91 -14.66 -7.41
C THR A 149 1.12 -13.53 -6.40
N HIS A 150 0.68 -12.31 -6.73
CA HIS A 150 0.87 -11.16 -5.84
C HIS A 150 -0.07 -11.21 -4.63
N LEU A 151 -1.30 -11.70 -4.81
CA LEU A 151 -2.25 -11.90 -3.72
C LEU A 151 -1.77 -12.99 -2.74
N GLN A 152 -1.18 -14.09 -3.22
CA GLN A 152 -0.59 -15.14 -2.37
C GLN A 152 0.59 -14.62 -1.56
N LYS A 153 1.48 -13.81 -2.18
CA LYS A 153 2.56 -13.14 -1.45
C LYS A 153 2.00 -12.21 -0.36
N SER A 154 0.97 -11.43 -0.69
CA SER A 154 0.30 -10.55 0.28
C SER A 154 -0.34 -11.33 1.43
N LEU A 155 -1.01 -12.45 1.12
CA LEU A 155 -1.61 -13.36 2.10
C LEU A 155 -0.57 -13.87 3.11
N LEU A 156 0.62 -14.27 2.64
CA LEU A 156 1.70 -14.72 3.53
C LEU A 156 2.07 -13.66 4.57
N TYR A 157 2.17 -12.40 4.17
CA TYR A 157 2.47 -11.30 5.11
C TYR A 157 1.30 -11.03 6.06
N TYR A 158 0.06 -11.00 5.58
CA TYR A 158 -1.10 -10.82 6.46
C TYR A 158 -1.23 -11.96 7.50
N PHE A 159 -0.91 -13.19 7.10
CA PHE A 159 -0.89 -14.33 8.01
C PHE A 159 0.18 -14.16 9.10
N LYS A 160 1.40 -13.75 8.72
CA LYS A 160 2.50 -13.48 9.68
C LYS A 160 2.17 -12.37 10.68
N GLU A 161 1.44 -11.34 10.24
CA GLU A 161 1.02 -10.22 11.08
C GLU A 161 -0.24 -10.52 11.92
N GLY A 162 -0.87 -11.69 11.75
CA GLY A 162 -2.12 -12.02 12.42
C GLY A 162 -3.33 -11.19 11.95
N ASP A 163 -3.24 -10.52 10.79
CA ASP A 163 -4.34 -9.72 10.23
C ASP A 163 -5.37 -10.64 9.54
N ASN A 164 -6.29 -11.18 10.34
CA ASN A 164 -7.37 -12.06 9.88
C ASN A 164 -8.25 -11.40 8.80
N LYS A 165 -8.45 -10.07 8.86
CA LYS A 165 -9.22 -9.35 7.85
C LYS A 165 -8.44 -9.27 6.54
N GLY A 166 -7.13 -9.06 6.61
CA GLY A 166 -6.21 -9.14 5.47
C GLY A 166 -6.22 -10.52 4.83
N VAL A 167 -6.12 -11.57 5.64
CA VAL A 167 -6.17 -12.99 5.23
C VAL A 167 -7.47 -13.30 4.51
N TYR A 168 -8.63 -13.01 5.13
CA TYR A 168 -9.95 -13.19 4.53
C TYR A 168 -10.04 -12.51 3.16
N ASN A 169 -9.72 -11.22 3.09
CA ASN A 169 -9.82 -10.45 1.86
C ASN A 169 -8.90 -10.96 0.75
N SER A 170 -7.72 -11.48 1.10
CA SER A 170 -6.79 -12.07 0.15
C SER A 170 -7.32 -13.41 -0.38
N TYR A 171 -7.86 -14.29 0.47
CA TYR A 171 -8.49 -15.52 0.01
C TYR A 171 -9.66 -15.27 -0.93
N VAL A 172 -10.57 -14.34 -0.60
CA VAL A 172 -11.67 -13.96 -1.48
C VAL A 172 -11.16 -13.43 -2.83
N ALA A 173 -10.14 -12.58 -2.82
CA ALA A 173 -9.56 -12.05 -4.05
C ALA A 173 -8.89 -13.13 -4.91
N ILE A 174 -8.20 -14.09 -4.29
CA ILE A 174 -7.58 -15.24 -4.97
C ILE A 174 -8.67 -16.15 -5.56
N GLY A 175 -9.70 -16.49 -4.78
CA GLY A 175 -10.83 -17.32 -5.25
C GLY A 175 -11.54 -16.69 -6.44
N LYS A 176 -11.80 -15.37 -6.40
CA LYS A 176 -12.33 -14.62 -7.55
C LYS A 176 -11.39 -14.65 -8.75
N SER A 177 -10.09 -14.56 -8.53
CA SER A 177 -9.09 -14.61 -9.60
C SER A 177 -9.09 -15.97 -10.29
N TYR A 178 -9.11 -17.07 -9.53
CA TYR A 178 -9.24 -18.42 -10.11
C TYR A 178 -10.58 -18.65 -10.81
N PHE A 179 -11.67 -18.08 -10.30
CA PHE A 179 -12.97 -18.13 -10.96
C PHE A 179 -12.91 -17.48 -12.35
N MET A 180 -12.31 -16.30 -12.45
CA MET A 180 -12.14 -15.61 -13.73
C MET A 180 -11.17 -16.33 -14.68
N ASP A 181 -10.20 -17.06 -14.12
CA ASP A 181 -9.29 -17.96 -14.84
C ASP A 181 -9.95 -19.31 -15.21
N GLN A 182 -11.26 -19.47 -14.96
CA GLN A 182 -12.06 -20.69 -15.19
C GLN A 182 -11.59 -21.92 -14.39
N ASN A 183 -10.66 -21.76 -13.46
CA ASN A 183 -10.25 -22.80 -12.53
C ASN A 183 -11.20 -22.85 -11.32
N TYR A 184 -12.43 -23.31 -11.58
CA TYR A 184 -13.50 -23.35 -10.58
C TYR A 184 -13.16 -24.24 -9.38
N HIS A 185 -12.35 -25.28 -9.57
CA HIS A 185 -11.90 -26.15 -8.48
C HIS A 185 -11.07 -25.37 -7.45
N MET A 186 -10.02 -24.67 -7.91
CA MET A 186 -9.20 -23.85 -7.02
C MET A 186 -9.98 -22.67 -6.44
N ALA A 187 -10.89 -22.07 -7.22
CA ALA A 187 -11.77 -21.03 -6.72
C ALA A 187 -12.57 -21.50 -5.48
N ILE A 188 -13.19 -22.68 -5.55
CA ILE A 188 -13.93 -23.30 -4.43
C ILE A 188 -13.02 -23.54 -3.23
N VAL A 189 -11.81 -24.06 -3.42
CA VAL A 189 -10.83 -24.26 -2.34
C VAL A 189 -10.56 -22.95 -1.60
N TYR A 190 -10.30 -21.87 -2.34
CA TYR A 190 -10.02 -20.57 -1.74
C TYR A 190 -11.25 -19.92 -1.10
N PHE A 191 -12.47 -20.14 -1.61
CA PHE A 191 -13.69 -19.71 -0.94
C PHE A 191 -13.95 -20.47 0.37
N ASN A 192 -13.68 -21.78 0.41
CA ASN A 192 -13.74 -22.56 1.65
C ASN A 192 -12.72 -22.08 2.68
N LEU A 193 -11.50 -21.71 2.25
CA LEU A 193 -10.50 -21.10 3.13
C LEU A 193 -10.97 -19.74 3.66
N ALA A 194 -11.58 -18.90 2.82
CA ALA A 194 -12.14 -17.62 3.23
C ALA A 194 -13.30 -17.78 4.24
N SER A 195 -14.17 -18.78 4.09
CA SER A 195 -15.27 -19.06 5.04
C SER A 195 -14.80 -19.24 6.47
N LYS A 196 -13.58 -19.75 6.69
CA LYS A 196 -13.01 -19.92 8.04
C LYS A 196 -12.73 -18.60 8.77
N TYR A 197 -12.69 -17.47 8.06
CA TYR A 197 -12.29 -16.16 8.58
C TYR A 197 -13.38 -15.09 8.49
N GLY A 198 -14.55 -15.39 7.92
CA GLY A 198 -15.55 -14.35 7.67
C GLY A 198 -16.88 -14.84 7.14
N ASN A 199 -17.57 -13.95 6.42
CA ASN A 199 -18.97 -14.12 6.02
C ASN A 199 -19.21 -15.38 5.18
N GLU A 200 -19.97 -16.32 5.75
CA GLU A 200 -20.28 -17.63 5.17
C GLU A 200 -21.23 -17.53 3.97
N ASP A 201 -22.31 -16.75 4.07
CA ASP A 201 -23.31 -16.55 3.00
C ASP A 201 -22.68 -16.10 1.68
N ASN A 202 -21.79 -15.11 1.73
CA ASN A 202 -21.12 -14.59 0.55
C ASN A 202 -20.20 -15.66 -0.07
N MET A 203 -19.60 -16.54 0.74
CA MET A 203 -18.78 -17.64 0.23
C MET A 203 -19.63 -18.77 -0.34
N LEU A 204 -20.79 -19.06 0.25
CA LEU A 204 -21.78 -19.98 -0.30
C LEU A 204 -22.24 -19.51 -1.69
N TYR A 205 -22.52 -18.21 -1.86
CA TYR A 205 -22.84 -17.63 -3.17
C TYR A 205 -21.73 -17.87 -4.20
N PHE A 206 -20.47 -17.53 -3.88
CA PHE A 206 -19.37 -17.73 -4.84
C PHE A 206 -19.13 -19.20 -5.17
N LYS A 207 -19.31 -20.11 -4.19
CA LYS A 207 -19.24 -21.55 -4.44
C LYS A 207 -20.38 -22.02 -5.34
N ALA A 208 -21.62 -21.60 -5.08
CA ALA A 208 -22.76 -21.92 -5.92
C ALA A 208 -22.53 -21.45 -7.36
N LEU A 209 -21.97 -20.25 -7.54
CA LEU A 209 -21.61 -19.72 -8.85
C LEU A 209 -20.55 -20.59 -9.56
N CYS A 210 -19.54 -21.09 -8.85
CA CYS A 210 -18.59 -22.05 -9.40
C CYS A 210 -19.27 -23.35 -9.86
N TYR A 211 -20.16 -23.92 -9.05
CA TYR A 211 -20.88 -25.15 -9.38
C TYR A 211 -21.83 -24.95 -10.56
N TYR A 212 -22.52 -23.82 -10.62
CA TYR A 212 -23.33 -23.42 -11.77
C TYR A 212 -22.50 -23.37 -13.06
N LYS A 213 -21.32 -22.76 -13.02
CA LYS A 213 -20.40 -22.70 -14.18
C LYS A 213 -19.83 -24.06 -14.59
N LYS A 214 -19.87 -25.05 -13.69
CA LYS A 214 -19.52 -26.45 -13.96
C LYS A 214 -20.73 -27.30 -14.36
N GLU A 215 -21.90 -26.70 -14.58
CA GLU A 215 -23.16 -27.37 -14.90
C GLU A 215 -23.67 -28.33 -13.80
N GLN A 216 -23.18 -28.16 -12.58
CA GLN A 216 -23.61 -28.94 -11.41
C GLN A 216 -24.75 -28.21 -10.69
N TYR A 217 -25.88 -28.06 -11.40
CA TYR A 217 -26.99 -27.20 -11.01
C TYR A 217 -27.64 -27.57 -9.68
N GLU A 218 -27.81 -28.87 -9.40
CA GLU A 218 -28.38 -29.34 -8.13
C GLU A 218 -27.51 -28.96 -6.92
N VAL A 219 -26.18 -29.10 -7.08
CA VAL A 219 -25.23 -28.71 -6.03
C VAL A 219 -25.25 -27.19 -5.82
N ALA A 220 -25.35 -26.43 -6.92
CA ALA A 220 -25.47 -24.98 -6.85
C ALA A 220 -26.75 -24.55 -6.12
N LYS A 221 -27.90 -25.18 -6.42
CA LYS A 221 -29.18 -24.94 -5.75
C LYS A 221 -29.10 -25.22 -4.25
N GLY A 222 -28.61 -26.40 -3.87
CA GLY A 222 -28.46 -26.77 -2.45
C GLY A 222 -27.49 -25.88 -1.66
N LEU A 223 -26.58 -25.15 -2.33
CA LEU A 223 -25.76 -24.12 -1.69
C LEU A 223 -26.50 -22.79 -1.56
N ILE A 224 -27.31 -22.41 -2.54
CA ILE A 224 -28.15 -21.19 -2.49
C ILE A 224 -29.21 -21.30 -1.40
N ASP A 225 -29.81 -22.47 -1.24
CA ASP A 225 -30.84 -22.71 -0.22
C ASP A 225 -30.32 -22.55 1.21
N LYS A 226 -28.99 -22.68 1.40
CA LYS A 226 -28.31 -22.46 2.68
C LYS A 226 -28.01 -20.99 2.97
N ILE A 227 -28.15 -20.10 1.99
CA ILE A 227 -27.91 -18.67 2.16
C ILE A 227 -29.10 -18.06 2.90
N ILE A 228 -28.84 -17.52 4.09
CA ILE A 228 -29.88 -16.90 4.92
C ILE A 228 -30.29 -15.56 4.34
N PHE A 229 -29.31 -14.71 3.97
CA PHE A 229 -29.56 -13.39 3.40
C PHE A 229 -29.31 -13.37 1.90
N LYS A 230 -30.39 -13.53 1.13
CA LYS A 230 -30.34 -13.49 -0.33
C LYS A 230 -30.34 -12.04 -0.84
N ASP A 231 -29.21 -11.61 -1.39
CA ASP A 231 -29.15 -10.36 -2.15
C ASP A 231 -29.55 -10.57 -3.62
N GLU A 232 -29.62 -9.48 -4.39
CA GLU A 232 -30.02 -9.50 -5.80
C GLU A 232 -29.21 -10.50 -6.64
N ARG A 233 -27.92 -10.67 -6.34
CA ARG A 233 -27.02 -11.58 -7.07
C ARG A 233 -27.39 -13.04 -6.81
N VAL A 234 -27.75 -13.35 -5.56
CA VAL A 234 -28.19 -14.69 -5.16
C VAL A 234 -29.52 -15.02 -5.84
N LEU A 235 -30.49 -14.10 -5.81
CA LEU A 235 -31.81 -14.27 -6.42
C LEU A 235 -31.72 -14.45 -7.94
N GLU A 236 -30.84 -13.69 -8.61
CA GLU A 236 -30.60 -13.83 -10.05
C GLU A 236 -30.04 -15.21 -10.40
N LEU A 237 -29.06 -15.69 -9.62
CA LEU A 237 -28.48 -17.02 -9.83
C LEU A 237 -29.49 -18.14 -9.56
N GLU A 238 -30.29 -17.99 -8.49
CA GLU A 238 -31.36 -18.92 -8.15
C GLU A 238 -32.36 -19.06 -9.30
N LYS A 239 -32.85 -17.94 -9.84
CA LYS A 239 -33.76 -17.93 -10.99
C LYS A 239 -33.15 -18.62 -12.21
N LYS A 240 -31.86 -18.39 -12.49
CA LYS A 240 -31.16 -19.05 -13.60
C LYS A 240 -31.10 -20.56 -13.43
N ILE A 241 -30.87 -21.04 -12.21
CA ILE A 241 -30.84 -22.47 -11.89
C ILE A 241 -32.24 -23.08 -12.03
N SER A 242 -33.27 -22.42 -11.48
CA SER A 242 -34.67 -22.88 -11.57
C SER A 242 -35.24 -22.90 -12.99
N ASN A 243 -34.64 -22.18 -13.93
CA ASN A 243 -35.05 -22.25 -15.34
C ASN A 243 -34.42 -23.45 -16.08
N ILE A 244 -33.42 -24.11 -15.49
CA ILE A 244 -32.69 -25.23 -16.09
C ILE A 244 -33.16 -26.57 -15.53
N ILE A 245 -33.42 -26.62 -14.21
CA ILE A 245 -33.96 -27.79 -13.48
C ILE A 245 -35.47 -27.60 -13.31
#